data_AF-A0A2T4Z360-F1
#
_entry.id   AF-A0A2T4Z360-F1
#
_cell.length_a   1.000
_cell.length_b   1.000
_cell.length_c   1.000
_cell.angle_alpha   90.00
_cell.angle_beta   90.00
_cell.angle_gamma   90.00
#
_symmetry.space_group_name_H-M   'P 1'
#
loop_
_entity.id
_entity.type
_entity.pdbx_description
1 polymer ?
#
loop_
_entity_poly.entity_id
_entity_poly.type
_entity_poly.pdbx_seq_one_letter_code
_entity_poly.pdbx_strand_id
1 'polypeptide(L)'
;MSDGAIRRLRLGSGLVLFAYILSHLINHSLGIISLDHAEAGLRLAMKVWHSLPGTVVLYGAAAVHFLLALRTLALRRHWRLPLIEVVRLASGLTLPLLLIGHVMATRMTQVLFDIPQSYGRTVANLAVSGAEGWQLALLAPGWLHGCLGLWITLRRQDWARRARHALAAVVAALPALAGYGFHRMVAEATALMPAGLPPAADQRVLLAAWHSNLVRGYIALILVAIIGGQIYQRLVARTAATE
;
A
#
# COMPACT_ATOMS: atom_id res chain seq x y z
N MET A 1 6.68 25.51 7.95
CA MET A 1 6.64 25.20 6.51
C MET A 1 5.45 25.88 5.87
N SER A 2 5.59 26.46 4.69
CA SER A 2 4.46 27.06 3.96
C SER A 2 3.47 26.00 3.47
N ASP A 3 2.20 26.38 3.32
CA ASP A 3 1.15 25.50 2.79
C ASP A 3 1.49 24.97 1.37
N GLY A 4 2.20 25.79 0.59
CA GLY A 4 2.72 25.39 -0.72
C GLY A 4 3.72 24.24 -0.64
N ALA A 5 4.64 24.26 0.34
CA ALA A 5 5.61 23.17 0.53
C ALA A 5 4.93 21.87 0.96
N ILE A 6 3.96 21.94 1.87
CA ILE A 6 3.20 20.77 2.33
C ILE A 6 2.41 20.13 1.19
N ARG A 7 1.79 20.94 0.32
CA ARG A 7 1.07 20.45 -0.85
C ARG A 7 2.01 19.74 -1.84
N ARG A 8 3.19 20.30 -2.10
CA ARG A 8 4.19 19.68 -2.98
C ARG A 8 4.70 18.35 -2.44
N LEU A 9 5.04 18.28 -1.15
CA LEU A 9 5.50 17.04 -0.52
C LEU A 9 4.43 15.95 -0.54
N ARG A 10 3.16 16.30 -0.27
CA ARG A 10 2.04 15.35 -0.33
C ARG A 10 1.87 14.77 -1.73
N LEU A 11 1.95 15.62 -2.77
CA LEU A 11 1.84 15.18 -4.15
C LEU A 11 3.04 14.33 -4.56
N GLY A 12 4.26 14.81 -4.30
CA GLY A 12 5.49 14.10 -4.66
C GLY A 12 5.60 12.73 -3.98
N SER A 13 5.35 12.66 -2.66
CA SER A 13 5.36 11.39 -1.96
C SER A 13 4.25 10.45 -2.44
N GLY A 14 3.05 10.98 -2.70
CA GLY A 14 1.95 10.20 -3.28
C GLY A 14 2.27 9.65 -4.67
N LEU A 15 2.97 10.40 -5.53
CA LEU A 15 3.35 9.97 -6.87
C LEU A 15 4.40 8.85 -6.83
N VAL A 16 5.38 8.93 -5.92
CA VAL A 16 6.37 7.86 -5.72
C VAL A 16 5.67 6.56 -5.31
N LEU A 17 4.79 6.62 -4.30
CA LEU A 17 4.04 5.46 -3.84
C LEU A 17 3.10 4.91 -4.94
N PHE A 18 2.48 5.80 -5.71
CA PHE A 18 1.65 5.40 -6.84
C PHE A 18 2.47 4.68 -7.92
N ALA A 19 3.66 5.19 -8.26
CA ALA A 19 4.56 4.55 -9.22
C ALA A 19 5.01 3.16 -8.75
N TYR A 20 5.31 3.01 -7.46
CA TYR A 20 5.63 1.71 -6.87
C TYR A 20 4.47 0.72 -7.03
N ILE A 21 3.26 1.08 -6.57
CA ILE A 21 2.08 0.21 -6.67
C ILE A 21 1.74 -0.10 -8.13
N LEU A 22 1.79 0.89 -9.03
CA LEU A 22 1.57 0.69 -10.46
C LEU A 22 2.55 -0.34 -11.04
N SER A 23 3.85 -0.18 -10.77
CA SER A 23 4.86 -1.13 -11.24
C SER A 23 4.64 -2.53 -10.67
N HIS A 24 4.21 -2.63 -9.42
CA HIS A 24 3.91 -3.90 -8.77
C HIS A 24 2.69 -4.60 -9.38
N LEU A 25 1.60 -3.88 -9.67
CA LEU A 25 0.42 -4.42 -10.32
C LEU A 25 0.70 -4.86 -11.76
N ILE A 26 1.47 -4.06 -12.51
CA ILE A 26 1.94 -4.45 -13.85
C ILE A 26 2.74 -5.75 -13.74
N ASN A 27 3.62 -5.87 -12.76
CA ASN A 27 4.42 -7.06 -12.56
C ASN A 27 3.57 -8.32 -12.30
N HIS A 28 2.55 -8.21 -11.44
CA HIS A 28 1.59 -9.31 -11.22
C HIS A 28 0.81 -9.68 -12.49
N SER A 29 0.47 -8.69 -13.32
CA SER A 29 -0.23 -8.95 -14.59
C SER A 29 0.62 -9.72 -15.61
N LEU A 30 1.96 -9.69 -15.49
CA LEU A 30 2.83 -10.53 -16.32
C LEU A 30 2.62 -12.03 -16.04
N GLY A 31 2.09 -12.38 -14.86
CA GLY A 31 1.71 -13.75 -14.51
C GLY A 31 0.60 -14.33 -15.39
N ILE A 32 -0.09 -13.50 -16.18
CA ILE A 32 -1.02 -13.98 -17.22
C ILE A 32 -0.26 -14.75 -18.31
N ILE A 33 0.97 -14.35 -18.61
CA ILE A 33 1.81 -14.97 -19.63
C ILE A 33 2.46 -16.24 -19.06
N SER A 34 3.23 -16.09 -17.98
CA SER A 34 3.76 -17.20 -17.17
C SER A 34 4.38 -16.71 -15.87
N LEU A 35 4.63 -17.63 -14.95
CA LEU A 35 5.40 -17.39 -13.72
C LEU A 35 6.78 -16.80 -14.02
N ASP A 36 7.48 -17.30 -15.04
CA ASP A 36 8.82 -16.82 -15.42
C ASP A 36 8.82 -15.35 -15.87
N HIS A 37 7.78 -14.89 -16.56
CA HIS A 37 7.67 -13.49 -16.98
C HIS A 37 7.46 -12.58 -15.76
N ALA A 38 6.63 -13.00 -14.81
CA ALA A 38 6.45 -12.27 -13.55
C ALA A 38 7.76 -12.24 -12.73
N GLU A 39 8.51 -13.34 -12.68
CA GLU A 39 9.83 -13.40 -12.05
C GLU A 39 10.84 -12.46 -12.73
N ALA A 40 10.85 -12.40 -14.07
CA ALA A 40 11.70 -11.48 -14.81
C ALA A 40 11.38 -10.01 -14.49
N GLY A 41 10.09 -9.66 -14.44
CA GLY A 41 9.67 -8.34 -14.04
C GLY A 41 9.98 -8.04 -12.57
N LEU A 42 9.86 -9.03 -11.66
CA LEU A 42 10.25 -8.89 -10.26
C LEU A 42 11.72 -8.55 -10.13
N ARG A 43 12.61 -9.24 -10.87
CA ARG A 43 14.04 -8.92 -10.88
C ARG A 43 14.31 -7.48 -11.33
N LEU A 44 13.57 -6.98 -12.32
CA LEU A 44 13.68 -5.57 -12.74
C LEU A 44 13.18 -4.62 -11.65
N ALA A 45 12.03 -4.91 -11.05
CA ALA A 45 11.47 -4.13 -9.95
C ALA A 45 12.44 -4.07 -8.76
N MET A 46 13.08 -5.19 -8.41
CA MET A 46 14.09 -5.25 -7.35
C MET A 46 15.32 -4.39 -7.69
N LYS A 47 15.83 -4.43 -8.93
CA LYS A 47 16.95 -3.56 -9.34
C LYS A 47 16.66 -2.08 -9.10
N VAL A 48 15.41 -1.66 -9.30
CA VAL A 48 15.00 -0.27 -9.06
C VAL A 48 14.75 -0.04 -7.57
N TRP A 49 13.78 -0.74 -6.98
CA TRP A 49 13.23 -0.42 -5.66
C TRP A 49 14.06 -0.96 -4.49
N HIS A 50 14.86 -2.01 -4.70
CA HIS A 50 15.79 -2.52 -3.68
C HIS A 50 17.20 -1.94 -3.81
N SER A 51 17.48 -1.13 -4.83
CA SER A 51 18.68 -0.30 -4.83
C SER A 51 18.67 0.69 -3.66
N LEU A 52 19.84 1.16 -3.24
CA LEU A 52 19.93 2.17 -2.18
C LEU A 52 19.10 3.44 -2.52
N PRO A 53 19.21 4.05 -3.72
CA PRO A 53 18.37 5.18 -4.09
C PRO A 53 16.88 4.86 -4.08
N GLY A 54 16.47 3.72 -4.66
CA GLY A 54 15.07 3.32 -4.70
C GLY A 54 14.48 3.08 -3.31
N THR A 55 15.26 2.47 -2.42
CA THR A 55 14.90 2.25 -1.01
C THR A 55 14.71 3.59 -0.30
N VAL A 56 15.69 4.51 -0.38
CA VAL A 56 15.60 5.82 0.28
C VAL A 56 14.40 6.60 -0.24
N VAL A 57 14.18 6.62 -1.56
CA VAL A 57 13.04 7.31 -2.17
C VAL A 57 11.71 6.70 -1.74
N LEU A 58 11.58 5.38 -1.77
CA LEU A 58 10.34 4.68 -1.45
C LEU A 58 9.96 4.81 0.04
N TYR A 59 10.89 4.49 0.94
CA TYR A 59 10.61 4.57 2.38
C TYR A 59 10.52 6.02 2.86
N GLY A 60 11.31 6.93 2.29
CA GLY A 60 11.18 8.36 2.55
C GLY A 60 9.82 8.91 2.10
N ALA A 61 9.37 8.54 0.91
CA ALA A 61 8.03 8.90 0.43
C ALA A 61 6.93 8.30 1.31
N ALA A 62 7.05 7.03 1.71
CA ALA A 62 6.10 6.39 2.62
C ALA A 62 5.99 7.13 3.96
N ALA A 63 7.13 7.45 4.58
CA ALA A 63 7.18 8.18 5.85
C ALA A 63 6.56 9.58 5.72
N VAL A 64 6.97 10.35 4.71
CA VAL A 64 6.42 11.70 4.46
C VAL A 64 4.93 11.65 4.19
N HIS A 65 4.47 10.71 3.35
CA HIS A 65 3.05 10.55 3.04
C HIS A 65 2.24 10.23 4.28
N PHE A 66 2.72 9.28 5.09
CA PHE A 66 2.06 8.84 6.31
C PHE A 66 1.99 9.95 7.37
N LEU A 67 3.11 10.64 7.64
CA LEU A 67 3.13 11.75 8.60
C LEU A 67 2.20 12.90 8.17
N LEU A 68 2.15 13.22 6.87
CA LEU A 68 1.21 14.23 6.35
C LEU A 68 -0.24 13.77 6.43
N ALA A 69 -0.50 12.46 6.32
CA ALA A 69 -1.82 11.88 6.53
C ALA A 69 -2.24 11.99 8.01
N LEU A 70 -1.36 11.64 8.96
CA LEU A 70 -1.58 11.82 10.40
C LEU A 70 -1.85 13.28 10.74
N ARG A 71 -1.05 14.22 10.22
CA ARG A 71 -1.30 15.66 10.37
C ARG A 71 -2.67 16.06 9.84
N THR A 72 -3.09 15.50 8.70
CA THR A 72 -4.42 15.79 8.12
C THR A 72 -5.54 15.24 8.99
N LEU A 73 -5.37 14.07 9.62
CA LEU A 73 -6.32 13.53 10.59
C LEU A 73 -6.41 14.40 11.85
N ALA A 74 -5.26 14.77 12.42
CA ALA A 74 -5.21 15.57 13.65
C ALA A 74 -5.79 16.98 13.50
N LEU A 75 -5.61 17.59 12.34
CA LEU A 75 -6.12 18.95 12.08
C LEU A 75 -7.55 18.96 11.52
N ARG A 76 -8.19 17.80 11.31
CA ARG A 76 -9.53 17.72 10.74
C ARG A 76 -10.59 18.16 11.74
N ARG A 77 -11.34 19.21 11.39
CA ARG A 77 -12.45 19.74 12.20
C ARG A 77 -13.80 19.10 11.90
N HIS A 78 -14.05 18.72 10.65
CA HIS A 78 -15.34 18.18 10.22
C HIS A 78 -15.19 16.78 9.63
N TRP A 79 -16.06 15.87 10.07
CA TRP A 79 -16.12 14.48 9.65
C TRP A 79 -17.28 14.18 8.69
N ARG A 80 -18.07 15.20 8.34
CA ARG A 80 -19.06 15.13 7.26
C ARG A 80 -18.34 15.25 5.93
N LEU A 81 -17.93 14.10 5.37
CA LEU A 81 -17.13 14.02 4.15
C LEU A 81 -18.00 13.61 2.96
N PRO A 82 -17.73 14.13 1.74
CA PRO A 82 -18.33 13.58 0.54
C PRO A 82 -17.88 12.12 0.36
N LEU A 83 -18.72 11.29 -0.28
CA LEU A 83 -18.47 9.85 -0.44
C LEU A 83 -17.08 9.52 -0.99
N ILE A 84 -16.60 10.29 -1.97
CA ILE A 84 -15.26 10.09 -2.55
C ILE A 84 -14.12 10.23 -1.53
N GLU A 85 -14.27 11.15 -0.57
CA GLU A 85 -13.30 11.33 0.51
C GLU A 85 -13.42 10.24 1.56
N VAL A 86 -14.63 9.76 1.84
CA VAL A 86 -14.86 8.60 2.73
C VAL A 86 -14.16 7.37 2.16
N VAL A 87 -14.40 7.04 0.89
CA VAL A 87 -13.79 5.86 0.24
C VAL A 87 -12.27 5.99 0.21
N ARG A 88 -11.74 7.16 -0.15
CA ARG A 88 -10.29 7.41 -0.16
C ARG A 88 -9.66 7.31 1.23
N LEU A 89 -10.35 7.81 2.25
CA LEU A 89 -9.87 7.77 3.63
C LEU A 89 -9.91 6.33 4.16
N ALA A 90 -11.01 5.62 3.96
CA ALA A 90 -11.16 4.23 4.35
C ALA A 90 -10.10 3.36 3.68
N SER A 91 -9.92 3.47 2.36
CA SER A 91 -8.91 2.72 1.63
C SER A 91 -7.48 3.06 2.06
N GLY A 92 -7.22 4.34 2.40
CA GLY A 92 -5.93 4.79 2.91
C GLY A 92 -5.63 4.32 4.34
N LEU A 93 -6.66 4.11 5.16
CA LEU A 93 -6.51 3.60 6.53
C LEU A 93 -6.46 2.08 6.60
N THR A 94 -7.13 1.37 5.69
CA THR A 94 -7.06 -0.09 5.63
C THR A 94 -5.80 -0.59 4.94
N LEU A 95 -5.25 0.18 3.99
CA LEU A 95 -4.05 -0.21 3.25
C LEU A 95 -2.86 -0.56 4.16
N PRO A 96 -2.44 0.26 5.16
CA PRO A 96 -1.31 -0.10 6.02
C PRO A 96 -1.52 -1.39 6.81
N LEU A 97 -2.75 -1.68 7.26
CA LEU A 97 -3.05 -2.91 8.00
C LEU A 97 -2.76 -4.15 7.16
N LEU A 98 -3.20 -4.15 5.90
CA LEU A 98 -2.95 -5.24 4.97
C LEU A 98 -1.47 -5.26 4.51
N LEU A 99 -0.89 -4.08 4.31
CA LEU A 99 0.49 -3.94 3.83
C LEU A 99 1.51 -4.45 4.85
N ILE A 100 1.27 -4.27 6.16
CA ILE A 100 2.16 -4.80 7.21
C ILE A 100 2.30 -6.32 7.05
N GLY A 101 1.20 -7.06 6.94
CA GLY A 101 1.23 -8.51 6.72
C GLY A 101 1.99 -8.90 5.44
N HIS A 102 1.71 -8.21 4.34
CA HIS A 102 2.39 -8.43 3.07
C HIS A 102 3.91 -8.20 3.16
N VAL A 103 4.34 -7.10 3.77
CA VAL A 103 5.76 -6.75 3.95
C VAL A 103 6.45 -7.72 4.91
N MET A 104 5.76 -8.19 5.96
CA MET A 104 6.30 -9.21 6.86
C MET A 104 6.55 -10.51 6.11
N ALA A 105 5.59 -10.97 5.31
CA ALA A 105 5.69 -12.22 4.56
C ALA A 105 6.74 -12.18 3.43
N THR A 106 7.03 -11.00 2.88
CA THR A 106 7.93 -10.84 1.74
C THR A 106 9.26 -10.21 2.13
N ARG A 107 9.30 -8.89 2.29
CA ARG A 107 10.53 -8.11 2.48
C ARG A 107 11.22 -8.41 3.79
N MET A 108 10.49 -8.60 4.89
CA MET A 108 11.12 -8.92 6.19
C MET A 108 11.64 -10.34 6.26
N THR A 109 10.96 -11.30 5.63
CA THR A 109 11.50 -12.65 5.48
C THR A 109 12.87 -12.63 4.80
N GLN A 110 13.04 -11.80 3.76
CA GLN A 110 14.34 -11.60 3.11
C GLN A 110 15.35 -10.91 4.04
N VAL A 111 14.98 -9.79 4.66
CA VAL A 111 15.92 -8.97 5.46
C VAL A 111 16.36 -9.68 6.74
N LEU A 112 15.47 -10.41 7.41
CA LEU A 112 15.73 -11.04 8.70
C LEU A 112 16.35 -12.44 8.58
N PHE A 113 16.05 -13.18 7.50
CA PHE A 113 16.41 -14.59 7.38
C PHE A 113 17.14 -14.93 6.07
N ASP A 114 17.48 -13.93 5.26
CA ASP A 114 18.14 -14.08 3.96
C ASP A 114 17.39 -15.00 2.97
N ILE A 115 16.08 -15.11 3.14
CA ILE A 115 15.22 -15.91 2.27
C ILE A 115 14.90 -15.08 1.00
N PRO A 116 15.38 -15.46 -0.19
CA PRO A 116 15.28 -14.60 -1.38
C PRO A 116 13.82 -14.36 -1.79
N GLN A 117 13.48 -13.19 -2.33
CA GLN A 117 12.15 -13.00 -2.90
C GLN A 117 11.99 -13.77 -4.22
N SER A 118 10.88 -14.49 -4.35
CA SER A 118 10.50 -15.25 -5.55
C SER A 118 8.98 -15.39 -5.57
N TYR A 119 8.38 -15.12 -6.72
CA TYR A 119 6.97 -15.42 -6.94
C TYR A 119 6.69 -16.90 -6.74
N GLY A 120 7.45 -17.79 -7.37
CA GLY A 120 7.20 -19.23 -7.31
C GLY A 120 7.08 -19.74 -5.88
N ARG A 121 8.04 -19.35 -5.03
CA ARG A 121 8.00 -19.71 -3.60
C ARG A 121 6.85 -19.03 -2.87
N THR A 122 6.65 -17.73 -3.05
CA THR A 122 5.62 -16.98 -2.31
C THR A 122 4.22 -17.48 -2.66
N VAL A 123 3.90 -17.69 -3.93
CA VAL A 123 2.57 -18.11 -4.36
C VAL A 123 2.29 -19.59 -4.02
N ALA A 124 3.30 -20.47 -4.08
CA ALA A 124 3.16 -21.85 -3.63
C ALA A 124 2.93 -21.93 -2.11
N ASN A 125 3.66 -21.14 -1.32
CA ASN A 125 3.47 -21.07 0.13
C ASN A 125 2.09 -20.53 0.50
N LEU A 126 1.60 -19.51 -0.24
CA LEU A 126 0.24 -18.98 -0.04
C LEU A 126 -0.81 -20.05 -0.29
N ALA A 127 -0.70 -20.80 -1.40
CA ALA A 127 -1.63 -21.87 -1.75
C ALA A 127 -1.70 -22.96 -0.68
N VAL A 128 -0.56 -23.37 -0.11
CA VAL A 128 -0.54 -24.35 0.99
C VAL A 128 -1.16 -23.80 2.27
N SER A 129 -1.00 -22.51 2.54
CA SER A 129 -1.56 -21.87 3.73
C SER A 129 -3.03 -21.47 3.61
N GLY A 130 -3.62 -21.49 2.41
CA GLY A 130 -4.96 -20.97 2.13
C GLY A 130 -5.08 -19.45 2.26
N ALA A 131 -3.96 -18.72 2.26
CA ALA A 131 -3.91 -17.28 2.52
C ALA A 131 -3.95 -16.43 1.23
N GLU A 132 -4.08 -17.05 0.06
CA GLU A 132 -4.08 -16.38 -1.25
C GLU A 132 -5.20 -15.33 -1.38
N GLY A 133 -6.38 -15.60 -0.82
CA GLY A 133 -7.52 -14.67 -0.85
C GLY A 133 -7.23 -13.36 -0.10
N TRP A 134 -6.52 -13.43 1.02
CA TRP A 134 -6.12 -12.24 1.79
C TRP A 134 -5.09 -11.38 1.05
N GLN A 135 -4.18 -12.01 0.30
CA GLN A 135 -3.19 -11.29 -0.51
C GLN A 135 -3.84 -10.64 -1.75
N LEU A 136 -4.82 -11.29 -2.36
CA LEU A 136 -5.63 -10.68 -3.42
C LEU A 136 -6.43 -9.47 -2.92
N ALA A 137 -6.94 -9.51 -1.69
CA ALA A 137 -7.68 -8.40 -1.08
C ALA A 137 -6.83 -7.13 -0.91
N LEU A 138 -5.49 -7.23 -0.85
CA LEU A 138 -4.57 -6.08 -0.78
C LEU A 138 -4.58 -5.23 -2.06
N LEU A 139 -4.89 -5.82 -3.22
CA LEU A 139 -4.78 -5.14 -4.52
C LEU A 139 -5.72 -3.93 -4.62
N ALA A 140 -6.92 -4.02 -4.02
CA ALA A 140 -7.95 -3.01 -4.19
C ALA A 140 -7.73 -1.73 -3.36
N PRO A 141 -7.46 -1.78 -2.03
CA PRO A 141 -7.38 -0.56 -1.22
C PRO A 141 -6.25 0.38 -1.64
N GLY A 142 -5.06 -0.15 -1.92
CA GLY A 142 -3.89 0.65 -2.31
C GLY A 142 -4.09 1.35 -3.65
N TRP A 143 -4.58 0.61 -4.64
CA TRP A 143 -4.87 1.15 -5.97
C TRP A 143 -6.00 2.18 -5.93
N LEU A 144 -7.12 1.87 -5.28
CA LEU A 144 -8.24 2.80 -5.13
C LEU A 144 -7.82 4.08 -4.40
N HIS A 145 -7.05 3.97 -3.30
CA HIS A 145 -6.53 5.13 -2.59
C HIS A 145 -5.70 6.05 -3.51
N GLY A 146 -4.75 5.46 -4.25
CA GLY A 146 -3.88 6.17 -5.17
C GLY A 146 -4.67 6.85 -6.31
N CYS A 147 -5.54 6.10 -6.98
CA CYS A 147 -6.36 6.61 -8.08
C CYS A 147 -7.30 7.74 -7.65
N LEU A 148 -7.96 7.61 -6.49
CA LEU A 148 -8.82 8.68 -5.96
C LEU A 148 -8.00 9.91 -5.58
N GLY A 149 -6.81 9.73 -5.00
CA GLY A 149 -5.90 10.82 -4.68
C GLY A 149 -5.45 11.61 -5.92
N LEU A 150 -5.11 10.92 -7.00
CA LEU A 150 -4.79 11.53 -8.29
C LEU A 150 -6.01 12.20 -8.91
N TRP A 151 -7.16 11.51 -8.95
CA TRP A 151 -8.38 12.05 -9.56
C TRP A 151 -8.83 13.36 -8.92
N ILE A 152 -8.81 13.46 -7.58
CA ILE A 152 -9.17 14.70 -6.87
C ILE A 152 -8.28 15.88 -7.31
N THR A 153 -7.02 15.61 -7.65
CA THR A 153 -6.06 16.61 -8.13
C THR A 153 -6.26 16.93 -9.61
N LEU A 154 -6.38 15.88 -10.44
CA LEU A 154 -6.41 15.99 -11.91
C LEU A 154 -7.76 16.42 -12.47
N ARG A 155 -8.89 16.15 -11.78
CA ARG A 155 -10.24 16.49 -12.28
C ARG A 155 -10.47 17.98 -12.54
N ARG A 156 -9.59 18.85 -12.04
CA ARG A 156 -9.57 20.29 -12.33
C ARG A 156 -9.12 20.59 -13.76
N GLN A 157 -8.39 19.67 -14.39
CA GLN A 157 -7.86 19.80 -15.74
C GLN A 157 -8.84 19.26 -16.78
N ASP A 158 -9.01 19.97 -17.89
CA ASP A 158 -10.01 19.65 -18.91
C ASP A 158 -9.73 18.32 -19.62
N TRP A 159 -8.45 18.01 -19.87
CA TRP A 159 -8.05 16.74 -20.49
C TRP A 159 -8.41 15.54 -19.60
N ALA A 160 -8.27 15.67 -18.27
CA ALA A 160 -8.56 14.58 -17.34
C ALA A 160 -10.06 14.31 -17.27
N ARG A 161 -10.90 15.36 -17.35
CA ARG A 161 -12.36 15.22 -17.42
C ARG A 161 -12.79 14.53 -18.72
N ARG A 162 -12.17 14.87 -19.86
CA ARG A 162 -12.39 14.20 -21.14
C ARG A 162 -11.98 12.73 -21.11
N ALA A 163 -10.85 12.42 -20.46
CA ALA A 163 -10.33 11.07 -20.33
C ALA A 163 -10.98 10.23 -19.20
N ARG A 164 -12.00 10.74 -18.51
CA ARG A 164 -12.55 10.11 -17.28
C ARG A 164 -12.94 8.63 -17.46
N HIS A 165 -13.50 8.28 -18.61
CA HIS A 165 -13.96 6.91 -18.89
C HIS A 165 -12.77 5.97 -19.13
N ALA A 166 -11.77 6.43 -19.86
CA ALA A 166 -10.52 5.67 -20.05
C ALA A 166 -9.78 5.49 -18.70
N LEU A 167 -9.71 6.54 -17.88
CA LEU A 167 -9.12 6.44 -16.54
C LEU A 167 -9.91 5.48 -15.65
N ALA A 168 -11.24 5.51 -15.68
CA ALA A 168 -12.08 4.58 -14.93
C ALA A 168 -11.87 3.12 -15.40
N ALA A 169 -11.73 2.91 -16.71
CA ALA A 169 -11.41 1.59 -17.26
C ALA A 169 -10.06 1.09 -16.73
N VAL A 170 -9.01 1.92 -16.71
CA VAL A 170 -7.70 1.57 -16.14
C VAL A 170 -7.80 1.26 -14.65
N VAL A 171 -8.59 2.03 -13.89
CA VAL A 171 -8.81 1.80 -12.45
C VAL A 171 -9.36 0.39 -12.20
N ALA A 172 -10.28 -0.09 -13.03
CA ALA A 172 -10.88 -1.42 -12.87
C ALA A 172 -10.04 -2.54 -13.51
N ALA A 173 -9.50 -2.32 -14.71
CA ALA A 173 -8.83 -3.34 -15.49
C ALA A 173 -7.50 -3.77 -14.87
N LEU A 174 -6.69 -2.84 -14.37
CA LEU A 174 -5.34 -3.19 -13.90
C LEU A 174 -5.35 -4.14 -12.68
N PRO A 175 -6.15 -3.91 -11.61
CA PRO A 175 -6.27 -4.89 -10.52
C PRO A 175 -6.85 -6.23 -10.96
N ALA A 176 -7.79 -6.22 -11.93
CA ALA A 176 -8.37 -7.46 -12.45
C ALA A 176 -7.33 -8.30 -13.20
N LEU A 177 -6.52 -7.66 -14.05
CA LEU A 177 -5.40 -8.31 -14.75
C LEU A 177 -4.34 -8.81 -13.76
N ALA A 178 -3.98 -7.99 -12.77
CA ALA A 178 -3.04 -8.39 -11.73
C ALA A 178 -3.55 -9.59 -10.92
N GLY A 179 -4.83 -9.60 -10.53
CA GLY A 179 -5.47 -10.70 -9.81
C GLY A 179 -5.54 -11.98 -10.64
N TYR A 180 -5.87 -11.87 -11.93
CA TYR A 180 -5.87 -13.01 -12.84
C TYR A 180 -4.46 -13.58 -13.07
N GLY A 181 -3.46 -12.71 -13.25
CA GLY A 181 -2.06 -13.11 -13.35
C GLY A 181 -1.57 -13.81 -12.08
N PHE A 182 -1.93 -13.29 -10.90
CA PHE A 182 -1.64 -13.95 -9.63
C PHE A 182 -2.26 -15.34 -9.53
N HIS A 183 -3.54 -15.49 -9.89
CA HIS A 183 -4.21 -16.79 -9.88
C HIS A 183 -3.53 -17.80 -10.83
N ARG A 184 -3.12 -17.33 -12.02
CA ARG A 184 -2.37 -18.14 -13.00
C ARG A 184 -1.03 -18.62 -12.45
N MET A 185 -0.29 -17.73 -11.79
CA MET A 185 0.97 -18.06 -11.13
C MET A 185 0.81 -19.09 -10.01
N VAL A 186 -0.26 -18.98 -9.19
CA VAL A 186 -0.55 -19.97 -8.15
C VAL A 186 -0.70 -21.36 -8.77
N ALA A 187 -1.56 -21.48 -9.80
CA ALA A 187 -1.82 -22.76 -10.46
C ALA A 187 -0.55 -23.36 -11.10
N GLU A 188 0.27 -22.54 -11.76
CA GLU A 188 1.53 -22.96 -12.37
C GLU A 188 2.55 -23.40 -11.30
N ALA A 189 2.73 -22.61 -10.23
CA ALA A 189 3.68 -22.92 -9.17
C ALA A 189 3.31 -24.21 -8.41
N THR A 190 2.02 -24.43 -8.11
CA THR A 190 1.58 -25.65 -7.44
C THR A 190 1.78 -26.92 -8.27
N ALA A 191 1.83 -26.79 -9.60
CA ALA A 191 2.09 -27.89 -10.50
C ALA A 191 3.60 -28.20 -10.64
N LEU A 192 4.44 -27.16 -10.57
CA LEU A 192 5.88 -27.25 -10.83
C LEU A 192 6.74 -27.42 -9.57
N MET A 193 6.30 -26.86 -8.45
CA MET A 193 7.10 -26.75 -7.24
C MET A 193 6.31 -27.24 -6.02
N PRO A 194 6.82 -28.20 -5.25
CA PRO A 194 6.34 -28.34 -3.87
C PRO A 194 6.61 -27.02 -3.14
N ALA A 195 5.69 -26.62 -2.26
CA ALA A 195 5.87 -25.40 -1.47
C ALA A 195 7.26 -25.38 -0.83
N GLY A 196 7.90 -24.20 -0.86
CA GLY A 196 9.18 -24.03 -0.20
C GLY A 196 9.03 -24.33 1.29
N LEU A 197 10.13 -24.73 1.94
CA LEU A 197 10.12 -24.86 3.39
C LEU A 197 9.61 -23.54 3.99
N PRO A 198 8.51 -23.57 4.76
CA PRO A 198 8.07 -22.37 5.46
C PRO A 198 9.18 -21.91 6.39
N PRO A 199 9.24 -20.61 6.76
CA PRO A 199 10.16 -20.16 7.79
C PRO A 199 10.07 -21.06 9.02
N ALA A 200 11.18 -21.29 9.70
CA ALA A 200 11.24 -22.14 10.89
C ALA A 200 10.27 -21.62 11.99
N ALA A 201 9.91 -22.48 12.95
CA ALA A 201 8.85 -22.16 13.91
C ALA A 201 9.15 -20.87 14.71
N ASP A 202 10.40 -20.71 15.14
CA ASP A 202 10.95 -19.52 15.76
C ASP A 202 10.88 -18.28 14.85
N GLN A 203 11.22 -18.42 13.56
CA GLN A 203 11.12 -17.35 12.56
C GLN A 203 9.67 -16.88 12.38
N ARG A 204 8.71 -17.82 12.35
CA ARG A 204 7.27 -17.49 12.26
C ARG A 204 6.78 -16.75 13.50
N VAL A 205 7.22 -17.16 14.69
CA VAL A 205 6.90 -16.48 15.95
C VAL A 205 7.45 -15.05 15.93
N LEU A 206 8.68 -14.85 15.48
CA LEU A 206 9.28 -13.52 15.37
C LEU A 206 8.53 -12.63 14.37
N LEU A 207 8.21 -13.13 13.18
CA LEU A 207 7.41 -12.39 12.19
C LEU A 207 6.03 -12.02 12.73
N ALA A 208 5.37 -12.93 13.45
CA ALA A 208 4.07 -12.67 14.07
C ALA A 208 4.17 -11.59 15.16
N ALA A 209 5.23 -11.61 15.98
CA ALA A 209 5.47 -10.58 17.00
C ALA A 209 5.68 -9.20 16.37
N TRP A 210 6.50 -9.10 15.32
CA TRP A 210 6.68 -7.86 14.55
C TRP A 210 5.38 -7.37 13.94
N HIS A 211 4.63 -8.27 13.29
CA HIS A 211 3.32 -7.96 12.72
C HIS A 211 2.38 -7.35 13.78
N SER A 212 2.19 -8.05 14.91
CA SER A 212 1.30 -7.59 15.98
C SER A 212 1.75 -6.26 16.60
N ASN A 213 3.06 -6.05 16.80
CA ASN A 213 3.59 -4.79 17.31
C ASN A 213 3.36 -3.63 16.33
N LEU A 214 3.61 -3.84 15.05
CA LEU A 214 3.39 -2.83 14.01
C LEU A 214 1.92 -2.47 13.86
N VAL A 215 1.02 -3.46 13.88
CA VAL A 215 -0.44 -3.23 13.83
C VAL A 215 -0.90 -2.43 15.05
N ARG A 216 -0.47 -2.81 16.27
CA ARG A 216 -0.80 -2.04 17.50
C ARG A 216 -0.28 -0.62 17.43
N GLY A 217 0.99 -0.43 17.04
CA GLY A 217 1.59 0.89 16.90
C GLY A 217 0.88 1.75 15.86
N TYR A 218 0.52 1.18 14.72
CA TYR A 218 -0.25 1.86 13.69
C TYR A 218 -1.63 2.32 14.21
N ILE A 219 -2.39 1.42 14.83
CA ILE A 219 -3.71 1.76 15.41
C ILE A 219 -3.57 2.86 16.46
N ALA A 220 -2.58 2.74 17.36
CA ALA A 220 -2.32 3.75 18.38
C ALA A 220 -2.01 5.13 17.76
N LEU A 221 -1.18 5.19 16.73
CA LEU A 221 -0.86 6.45 16.04
C LEU A 221 -2.10 7.10 15.39
N ILE A 222 -2.98 6.29 14.76
CA ILE A 222 -4.24 6.79 14.20
C ILE A 222 -5.15 7.35 15.30
N LEU A 223 -5.32 6.60 16.40
CA LEU A 223 -6.15 7.02 17.53
C LEU A 223 -5.61 8.29 18.19
N VAL A 224 -4.30 8.37 18.43
CA VAL A 224 -3.64 9.56 18.98
C VAL A 224 -3.82 10.76 18.06
N ALA A 225 -3.65 10.59 16.74
CA ALA A 225 -3.86 11.68 15.79
C ALA A 225 -5.30 12.20 15.85
N ILE A 226 -6.31 11.30 15.84
CA ILE A 226 -7.72 11.69 15.85
C ILE A 226 -8.12 12.32 17.20
N ILE A 227 -7.87 11.63 18.31
CA ILE A 227 -8.28 12.05 19.65
C ILE A 227 -7.51 13.29 20.08
N GLY A 228 -6.18 13.29 19.95
CA GLY A 228 -5.33 14.43 20.28
C GLY A 228 -5.70 15.66 19.46
N GLY A 229 -6.01 15.48 18.18
CA GLY A 229 -6.55 16.53 17.32
C GLY A 229 -7.86 17.13 17.84
N GLN A 230 -8.82 16.28 18.23
CA GLN A 230 -10.09 16.75 18.78
C GLN A 230 -9.94 17.49 20.11
N ILE A 231 -9.08 17.00 21.01
CA ILE A 231 -8.78 17.65 22.29
C ILE A 231 -8.17 19.03 22.04
N TYR A 232 -7.15 19.12 21.17
CA TYR A 232 -6.49 20.37 20.82
C TYR A 232 -7.49 21.42 20.30
N GLN A 233 -8.38 21.03 19.37
CA GLN A 233 -9.38 21.96 18.83
C GLN A 233 -10.38 22.42 19.88
N ARG A 234 -10.79 21.55 20.81
CA ARG A 234 -11.69 21.93 21.92
C ARG A 234 -11.03 22.91 22.88
N LEU A 235 -9.74 22.73 23.17
CA LEU A 235 -8.99 23.65 24.03
C LEU A 235 -8.88 25.04 23.39
N VAL A 236 -8.49 25.11 22.11
CA VAL A 236 -8.40 26.38 21.37
C VAL A 236 -9.76 27.09 21.27
N ALA A 237 -10.84 26.35 21.06
CA ALA A 237 -12.18 26.94 21.02
C ALA A 237 -12.63 27.48 22.38
N ARG A 238 -12.20 26.87 23.49
CA ARG A 238 -12.51 27.34 24.86
C ARG A 238 -11.74 28.61 25.20
N THR A 239 -10.45 28.69 24.87
CA THR A 239 -9.64 29.90 25.13
C THR A 239 -10.17 31.11 24.35
N ALA A 240 -10.61 30.90 23.10
CA ALA A 240 -11.21 31.95 22.28
C ALA A 240 -12.61 32.38 22.73
N ALA A 241 -13.27 31.64 23.63
CA ALA A 241 -14.57 31.99 24.19
C ALA A 241 -14.47 32.67 25.56
N THR A 242 -13.27 32.69 26.16
CA THR A 242 -12.97 33.35 27.44
C THR A 242 -12.27 34.70 27.27
N GLU A 243 -11.93 35.08 26.04
CA GLU A 243 -11.47 36.42 25.62
C GLU A 243 -12.63 37.21 25.03
#